data_AF-A0A9D9RQE8-F1
#
_entry.id   AF-A0A9D9RQE8-F1
#
_cell.length_a   1.000
_cell.length_b   1.000
_cell.length_c   1.000
_cell.angle_alpha   90.00
_cell.angle_beta   90.00
_cell.angle_gamma   90.00
#
_symmetry.space_group_name_H-M   'P 1'
#
loop_
_entity.id
_entity.type
_entity.pdbx_description
1 polymer ?
#
loop_
_entity_poly.entity_id
_entity_poly.type
_entity_poly.pdbx_seq_one_letter_code
_entity_poly.pdbx_strand_id
1 'polypeptide(L)'
;MDKLPKCPACNEDFTYEDRGQYVCPMCGHEWKTDESEEEKVIVDANGNPLNNGDTVSVIKDLKVKNSSLVVKQGTKVKNIRLVEG
;
A
#
# COMPACT_ATOMS: atom_id res chain seq x y z
N MET A 1 8.65 -21.69 -19.24
CA MET A 1 9.23 -22.37 -18.07
C MET A 1 9.30 -21.33 -16.96
N ASP A 2 8.34 -21.37 -16.05
CA ASP A 2 8.32 -20.55 -14.84
C ASP A 2 9.64 -20.72 -14.10
N LYS A 3 10.41 -19.63 -14.00
CA LYS A 3 11.61 -19.56 -13.15
C LYS A 3 11.15 -19.14 -11.77
N LEU A 4 10.72 -20.09 -10.94
CA LEU A 4 10.41 -19.82 -9.54
C LEU A 4 11.70 -19.50 -8.78
N PRO A 5 11.65 -18.64 -7.75
CA PRO A 5 12.83 -18.28 -6.98
C PRO A 5 13.34 -19.48 -6.18
N LYS A 6 14.67 -19.57 -6.01
CA LYS A 6 15.26 -20.56 -5.10
C LYS A 6 14.82 -20.31 -3.67
N CYS A 7 14.70 -21.39 -2.89
CA CYS A 7 14.33 -21.27 -1.48
C CYS A 7 15.41 -20.52 -0.68
N PRO A 8 15.07 -19.45 0.07
CA PRO A 8 16.06 -18.68 0.84
C PRO A 8 16.68 -19.47 2.02
N ALA A 9 15.98 -20.48 2.54
CA ALA A 9 16.46 -21.28 3.67
C ALA A 9 17.44 -22.41 3.28
N CYS A 10 17.27 -23.02 2.11
CA CYS A 10 18.07 -24.20 1.69
C CYS A 10 18.72 -24.07 0.30
N ASN A 11 18.51 -22.94 -0.38
CA ASN A 11 19.08 -22.58 -1.68
C ASN A 11 18.77 -23.57 -2.83
N GLU A 12 17.72 -24.38 -2.68
CA GLU A 12 17.30 -25.39 -3.64
C GLU A 12 16.36 -24.78 -4.70
N ASP A 13 16.38 -25.36 -5.91
CA ASP A 13 15.63 -24.88 -7.09
C ASP A 13 14.17 -25.39 -7.13
N PHE A 14 13.81 -26.31 -6.25
CA PHE A 14 12.48 -26.93 -6.22
C PHE A 14 11.52 -26.14 -5.33
N THR A 15 11.03 -25.00 -5.80
CA THR A 15 9.98 -24.23 -5.15
C THR A 15 8.69 -24.34 -5.95
N TYR A 16 7.55 -24.38 -5.27
CA TYR A 16 6.23 -24.39 -5.91
C TYR A 16 5.32 -23.37 -5.24
N GLU A 17 4.36 -22.85 -5.99
CA GLU A 17 3.32 -21.98 -5.45
C GLU A 17 2.15 -22.81 -4.90
N ASP A 18 1.72 -22.52 -3.67
CA ASP A 18 0.44 -22.94 -3.11
C ASP A 18 -0.32 -21.68 -2.67
N ARG A 19 -1.48 -21.43 -3.30
CA ARG A 19 -2.43 -20.37 -2.89
C ARG A 19 -1.81 -18.98 -2.67
N GLY A 20 -0.88 -18.56 -3.51
CA GLY A 20 -0.21 -17.25 -3.40
C GLY A 20 0.99 -17.23 -2.44
N GLN A 21 1.51 -18.40 -2.07
CA GLN A 21 2.69 -18.55 -1.22
C GLN A 21 3.66 -19.50 -1.91
N TYR A 22 4.96 -19.20 -1.85
CA TYR A 22 5.98 -20.15 -2.26
C TYR A 22 6.27 -21.12 -1.13
N VAL A 23 6.29 -22.41 -1.46
CA VAL A 23 6.57 -23.50 -0.53
C VAL A 23 7.75 -24.31 -1.04
N CYS A 24 8.69 -24.61 -0.14
CA CYS A 24 9.80 -25.52 -0.42
C CYS A 24 9.51 -26.92 0.16
N PRO A 25 9.43 -27.99 -0.66
CA PRO A 25 9.18 -29.35 -0.21
C PRO A 25 10.38 -30.01 0.50
N MET A 26 11.59 -29.43 0.37
CA MET A 26 12.81 -29.99 0.97
C MET A 26 12.98 -29.60 2.43
N CYS A 27 12.59 -28.37 2.79
CA CYS A 27 12.76 -27.84 4.14
C CYS A 27 11.45 -27.39 4.80
N GLY A 28 10.33 -27.40 4.06
CA GLY A 28 9.04 -26.94 4.55
C GLY A 28 8.96 -25.42 4.74
N HIS A 29 9.88 -24.65 4.17
CA HIS A 29 9.86 -23.20 4.29
C HIS A 29 8.77 -22.60 3.39
N GLU A 30 7.95 -21.74 3.98
CA GLU A 30 6.83 -21.06 3.34
C GLU A 30 7.12 -19.54 3.35
N TRP A 31 7.09 -18.89 2.19
CA TRP A 31 7.23 -17.43 2.09
C TRP A 31 6.22 -16.86 1.09
N LYS A 32 5.80 -15.62 1.31
CA LYS A 32 4.80 -15.00 0.44
C LYS A 32 5.37 -14.74 -0.96
N THR A 33 4.54 -14.96 -2.00
CA THR A 33 4.78 -14.27 -3.27
C THR A 33 4.56 -12.79 -3.01
N ASP A 34 5.33 -11.92 -3.64
CA ASP A 34 5.21 -10.47 -3.45
C ASP A 34 3.94 -9.93 -4.14
N GLU A 35 2.80 -10.54 -3.86
CA GLU A 35 1.53 -9.83 -3.70
C GLU A 35 1.51 -9.32 -2.25
N SER A 36 2.51 -8.49 -1.93
CA SER A 36 2.33 -7.50 -0.89
C SER A 36 1.17 -6.65 -1.39
N GLU A 37 0.02 -6.76 -0.71
CA GLU A 37 -1.09 -5.84 -0.84
C GLU A 37 -0.53 -4.47 -1.22
N GLU A 38 -0.83 -4.00 -2.43
CA GLU A 38 -0.60 -2.61 -2.80
C GLU A 38 -1.49 -1.81 -1.86
N GLU A 39 -1.07 -1.64 -0.60
CA GLU A 39 -1.57 -0.62 0.30
C GLU A 39 -1.41 0.64 -0.51
N LYS A 40 -2.51 1.11 -1.11
CA LYS A 40 -2.53 2.31 -1.92
C LYS A 40 -1.93 3.39 -1.06
N VAL A 41 -0.66 3.70 -1.30
CA VAL A 41 0.06 4.69 -0.54
C VAL A 41 -0.60 6.01 -0.91
N ILE A 42 -1.47 6.48 -0.03
CA ILE A 42 -2.16 7.75 -0.22
C ILE A 42 -1.10 8.82 0.03
N VAL A 43 -0.69 9.47 -1.04
CA VAL A 43 0.32 10.53 -1.01
C VAL A 43 -0.32 11.90 -1.03
N ASP A 44 0.33 12.85 -0.36
CA ASP A 44 0.03 14.27 -0.52
C ASP A 44 0.49 14.79 -1.90
N ALA A 45 0.08 16.01 -2.26
CA ALA A 45 0.50 16.69 -3.48
C ALA A 45 2.03 16.86 -3.63
N ASN A 46 2.79 16.76 -2.53
CA ASN A 46 4.25 16.81 -2.51
C ASN A 46 4.92 15.42 -2.60
N GLY A 47 4.15 14.33 -2.68
CA GLY A 47 4.67 12.95 -2.74
C GLY A 47 5.00 12.33 -1.38
N ASN A 48 4.59 12.95 -0.27
CA ASN A 48 4.78 12.38 1.06
C ASN A 48 3.67 11.35 1.36
N PRO A 49 4.02 10.13 1.83
CA PRO A 49 3.03 9.15 2.26
C PRO A 49 2.29 9.65 3.51
N LEU A 50 0.96 9.57 3.49
CA LEU A 50 0.10 9.99 4.59
C LEU A 50 -0.31 8.78 5.44
N ASN A 51 -0.39 9.02 6.75
CA ASN A 51 -0.82 8.04 7.74
C ASN A 51 -2.15 8.46 8.40
N ASN A 52 -2.82 7.50 9.03
CA ASN A 52 -4.04 7.78 9.78
C ASN A 52 -3.70 8.64 11.01
N GLY A 53 -4.50 9.67 11.27
CA GLY A 53 -4.26 10.61 12.35
C GLY A 53 -3.37 11.81 11.98
N ASP A 54 -2.87 11.87 10.75
CA ASP A 54 -1.96 12.95 10.32
C ASP A 54 -2.67 14.31 10.14
N THR A 55 -1.90 15.38 9.96
CA THR A 55 -2.39 16.75 9.76
C THR A 55 -2.00 17.27 8.38
N VAL A 56 -2.98 17.41 7.50
CA VAL A 56 -2.80 17.86 6.12
C VAL A 56 -3.26 19.31 5.93
N SER A 57 -2.70 19.98 4.92
CA SER A 57 -3.06 21.35 4.56
C SER A 57 -3.54 21.40 3.12
N VAL A 58 -4.65 22.09 2.90
CA VAL A 58 -5.27 22.23 1.58
C VAL A 58 -4.46 23.22 0.72
N ILE A 59 -3.88 22.75 -0.39
CA ILE A 59 -3.05 23.58 -1.27
C ILE A 59 -3.82 24.39 -2.32
N LYS A 60 -5.07 24.04 -2.62
CA LYS A 60 -5.93 24.67 -3.63
C LYS A 60 -7.35 24.79 -3.13
N ASP A 61 -8.09 25.79 -3.58
CA ASP A 61 -9.51 25.90 -3.26
C ASP A 61 -10.32 24.72 -3.80
N LEU A 62 -11.11 24.10 -2.91
CA LEU A 62 -11.97 22.97 -3.23
C LEU A 62 -13.42 23.39 -3.03
N LYS A 63 -14.20 23.34 -4.12
CA LYS A 63 -15.64 23.55 -4.07
C LYS A 63 -16.33 22.21 -3.78
N VAL A 64 -17.01 22.13 -2.64
CA VAL A 64 -17.77 20.93 -2.27
C VAL A 64 -19.01 20.85 -3.17
N LYS A 65 -19.20 19.71 -3.84
CA LYS A 65 -20.42 19.50 -4.64
C LYS A 65 -21.64 19.48 -3.70
N ASN A 66 -22.73 20.12 -4.10
CA ASN A 66 -23.98 20.23 -3.33
C ASN A 66 -23.89 21.04 -2.02
N SER A 67 -22.84 21.84 -1.81
CA SER A 67 -22.77 22.81 -0.71
C SER A 67 -22.23 24.16 -1.19
N SER A 68 -22.70 25.25 -0.62
CA SER A 68 -22.17 26.60 -0.87
C SER A 68 -20.84 26.84 -0.16
N LEU A 69 -20.36 25.88 0.62
CA LEU A 69 -19.11 25.97 1.36
C LEU A 69 -17.91 25.68 0.44
N VAL A 70 -16.95 26.61 0.42
CA VAL A 70 -15.69 26.47 -0.32
C VAL A 70 -14.58 26.29 0.70
N VAL A 71 -13.85 25.18 0.61
CA VAL A 71 -12.65 24.96 1.42
C VAL A 71 -11.54 25.77 0.79
N LYS A 72 -11.07 26.80 1.50
CA LYS A 72 -10.03 27.70 1.00
C LYS A 72 -8.65 27.07 1.13
N GLN A 73 -7.76 27.45 0.21
CA GLN A 73 -6.34 27.18 0.35
C GLN A 73 -5.83 27.64 1.72
N GLY A 74 -5.00 26.81 2.36
CA GLY A 74 -4.45 27.05 3.70
C GLY A 74 -5.29 26.45 4.84
N THR A 75 -6.45 25.86 4.56
CA THR A 75 -7.24 25.15 5.58
C THR A 75 -6.44 23.93 6.08
N LYS A 76 -6.20 23.86 7.39
CA LYS A 76 -5.55 22.71 8.05
C LYS A 76 -6.60 21.72 8.55
N VAL A 77 -6.47 20.45 8.15
CA VAL A 77 -7.31 19.35 8.61
C VAL A 77 -6.45 18.42 9.45
N LYS A 78 -6.83 18.23 10.71
CA LYS A 78 -6.12 17.38 11.68
C LYS A 78 -6.83 16.03 11.80
N ASN A 79 -6.10 15.00 12.20
CA ASN A 79 -6.64 13.68 12.48
C ASN A 79 -7.37 13.07 11.27
N ILE A 80 -6.72 13.09 10.10
CA ILE A 80 -7.32 12.52 8.88
C ILE A 80 -7.49 11.02 8.99
N ARG A 81 -8.55 10.49 8.38
CA ARG A 81 -8.73 9.05 8.19
C ARG A 81 -8.53 8.72 6.73
N LEU A 82 -7.57 7.83 6.47
CA LEU A 82 -7.34 7.26 5.15
C LEU A 82 -8.50 6.32 4.82
N VAL A 83 -9.09 6.48 3.63
CA VAL A 83 -10.18 5.64 3.12
C VAL A 83 -9.91 5.28 1.67
N GLU A 84 -10.26 4.06 1.29
CA GLU A 84 -10.26 3.61 -0.10
C GLU A 84 -11.60 4.01 -0.70
N GLY A 85 -11.61 5.13 -1.43
CA GLY A 85 -12.83 5.71 -2.03
C GLY A 85 -13.32 4.96 -3.25
#